data_AF-A0A1Y1RF42-F1
#
_entry.id   AF-A0A1Y1RF42-F1
#
_cell.length_a   1.000
_cell.length_b   1.000
_cell.length_c   1.000
_cell.angle_alpha   90.00
_cell.angle_beta   90.00
_cell.angle_gamma   90.00
#
_symmetry.space_group_name_H-M   'P 1'
#
loop_
_entity.id
_entity.type
_entity.pdbx_description
1 polymer ?
#
loop_
_entity_poly.entity_id
_entity_poly.type
_entity_poly.pdbx_seq_one_letter_code
_entity_poly.pdbx_strand_id
1 'polypeptide(L)'
;MAWVFKAVHEEMNRTVALKMIRPEVRDDAKALERFEYTAKLQARIKHPNIVFVYDFFKEEFSGATRHFLIEEFVDGSSLDDLIRKKNISAEKALQICREVLIGLEAAHKQGVVHR
;
A
#
# COMPACT_ATOMS: atom_id res chain seq x y z
N MET A 1 0.53 3.79 -11.74
CA MET A 1 1.38 4.79 -11.05
C MET A 1 2.67 4.18 -10.49
N ALA A 2 2.63 3.01 -9.84
CA ALA A 2 3.81 2.39 -9.27
C ALA A 2 4.04 0.94 -9.75
N TRP A 3 5.24 0.42 -9.55
CA TRP A 3 5.53 -1.01 -9.47
C TRP A 3 5.63 -1.41 -8.00
N VAL A 4 5.26 -2.65 -7.68
CA VAL A 4 5.35 -3.20 -6.32
C VAL A 4 6.21 -4.46 -6.38
N PHE A 5 7.23 -4.52 -5.54
CA PHE A 5 8.17 -5.63 -5.46
C PHE A 5 8.10 -6.27 -4.08
N LYS A 6 8.26 -7.59 -4.02
CA LYS A 6 8.63 -8.27 -2.77
C LYS A 6 10.12 -8.03 -2.55
N ALA A 7 10.48 -7.46 -1.42
CA ALA A 7 11.87 -7.16 -1.07
C ALA A 7 12.18 -7.65 0.35
N VAL A 8 13.48 -7.74 0.66
CA VAL A 8 13.98 -7.99 2.01
C VAL A 8 14.64 -6.71 2.48
N HIS A 9 14.21 -6.20 3.63
CA HIS A 9 14.97 -5.18 4.35
C HIS A 9 16.09 -5.90 5.11
N GLU A 10 17.33 -5.67 4.70
CA GLU A 10 18.47 -6.50 5.13
C GLU A 10 18.80 -6.30 6.61
N GLU A 11 18.87 -5.05 7.08
CA GLU A 11 19.22 -4.69 8.45
C GLU A 11 18.19 -5.18 9.47
N MET A 12 16.91 -5.16 9.09
CA MET A 12 15.81 -5.64 9.92
C MET A 12 15.46 -7.12 9.65
N ASN A 13 16.14 -7.77 8.69
CA ASN A 13 15.90 -9.14 8.23
C ASN A 13 14.41 -9.48 8.09
N ARG A 14 13.68 -8.66 7.32
CA ARG A 14 12.21 -8.77 7.20
C ARG A 14 11.77 -8.62 5.75
N THR A 15 10.71 -9.35 5.39
CA THR A 15 10.07 -9.18 4.08
C THR A 15 9.18 -7.92 4.09
N VAL A 16 9.25 -7.15 3.01
CA VAL A 16 8.47 -5.91 2.82
C VAL A 16 7.92 -5.83 1.39
N ALA A 17 6.87 -5.04 1.21
CA ALA A 17 6.42 -4.62 -0.10
C ALA A 17 7.08 -3.27 -0.44
N LEU A 18 7.93 -3.25 -1.46
CA LEU A 18 8.59 -2.04 -1.94
C LEU A 18 7.82 -1.49 -3.15
N LYS A 19 7.13 -0.37 -2.96
CA LYS A 19 6.41 0.34 -4.01
C LYS A 19 7.29 1.45 -4.57
N MET A 20 7.59 1.39 -5.87
CA MET A 20 8.40 2.38 -6.59
C MET A 20 7.54 3.11 -7.63
N ILE A 21 7.58 4.45 -7.64
CA ILE A 21 6.92 5.23 -8.70
C ILE A 21 7.53 4.89 -10.06
N ARG A 22 6.66 4.64 -11.04
CA ARG A 22 7.15 4.29 -12.38
C ARG A 22 7.78 5.51 -13.05
N PRO A 23 8.82 5.32 -13.88
CA PRO A 23 9.50 6.42 -14.55
C PRO A 23 8.57 7.33 -15.36
N GLU A 24 7.49 6.80 -15.94
CA GLU A 24 6.56 7.56 -16.77
C GLU A 24 5.75 8.62 -15.98
N VAL A 25 5.73 8.51 -14.65
CA VAL A 25 5.00 9.42 -13.74
C VAL A 25 5.97 10.35 -13.00
N ARG A 26 7.28 10.24 -13.25
CA ARG A 26 8.31 10.99 -12.51
C ARG A 26 8.18 12.50 -12.69
N ASP A 27 7.81 12.95 -13.88
CA ASP A 27 7.77 14.39 -14.19
C ASP A 27 6.38 15.00 -13.89
N ASP A 28 5.42 14.20 -13.41
CA ASP A 28 4.13 14.66 -12.92
C ASP A 28 4.21 15.03 -11.43
N ALA A 29 4.50 16.31 -11.17
CA ALA A 29 4.59 16.86 -9.83
C ALA A 29 3.33 16.61 -8.98
N LYS A 30 2.13 16.63 -9.58
CA LYS A 30 0.88 16.39 -8.85
C LYS A 30 0.74 14.93 -8.44
N ALA A 31 1.18 14.01 -9.29
CA ALA A 31 1.19 12.59 -8.94
C ALA A 31 2.20 12.28 -7.83
N LEU A 32 3.38 12.92 -7.86
CA LEU A 32 4.39 12.79 -6.81
C LEU A 32 3.91 13.37 -5.47
N GLU A 33 3.35 14.58 -5.47
CA GLU A 33 2.75 15.18 -4.26
C GLU A 33 1.65 14.30 -3.68
N ARG A 34 0.78 13.77 -4.54
CA ARG A 34 -0.28 12.85 -4.11
C ARG A 34 0.29 11.57 -3.51
N PHE A 35 1.32 10.99 -4.12
CA PHE A 35 1.96 9.78 -3.62
C PHE A 35 2.56 10.00 -2.22
N GLU A 36 3.31 11.08 -2.04
CA GLU A 36 3.89 11.45 -0.74
C GLU A 36 2.80 11.76 0.29
N TYR A 37 1.75 12.46 -0.11
CA TYR A 37 0.62 12.77 0.77
C TYR A 37 -0.12 11.50 1.23
N THR A 38 -0.44 10.59 0.30
CA THR A 38 -1.11 9.32 0.63
C THR A 38 -0.25 8.45 1.55
N ALA A 39 1.06 8.37 1.30
CA ALA A 39 2.00 7.67 2.19
C ALA A 39 1.95 8.22 3.62
N LYS A 40 2.01 9.56 3.77
CA LYS A 40 1.94 10.24 5.07
C LYS A 40 0.61 10.03 5.79
N LEU A 41 -0.51 9.96 5.07
CA LEU A 41 -1.81 9.66 5.66
C LEU A 41 -1.90 8.22 6.16
N GLN A 42 -1.47 7.26 5.34
CA GLN A 42 -1.53 5.84 5.68
C GLN A 42 -0.59 5.49 6.84
N ALA A 43 0.60 6.12 6.91
CA ALA A 43 1.55 5.93 8.02
C ALA A 43 1.00 6.31 9.41
N ARG A 44 -0.05 7.14 9.47
CA ARG A 44 -0.71 7.53 10.74
C ARG A 44 -1.63 6.44 11.28
N ILE A 45 -1.99 5.44 10.47
CA ILE A 45 -3.01 4.46 10.82
C ILE A 45 -2.32 3.13 11.14
N LYS A 46 -2.31 2.76 12.42
CA LYS A 46 -1.90 1.43 12.88
C LYS A 46 -3.13 0.60 13.17
N HIS A 47 -3.44 -0.33 12.27
CA HIS A 47 -4.64 -1.17 12.39
C HIS A 47 -4.44 -2.51 11.66
N PRO A 48 -4.87 -3.66 12.21
CA PRO A 48 -4.64 -4.97 11.60
C PRO A 48 -5.28 -5.15 10.21
N ASN A 49 -6.33 -4.40 9.89
CA ASN A 49 -6.98 -4.43 8.57
C ASN A 49 -6.46 -3.34 7.60
N ILE A 50 -5.37 -2.65 7.93
CA ILE A 50 -4.75 -1.63 7.06
C ILE A 50 -3.25 -1.93 6.95
N VAL A 51 -2.78 -2.05 5.71
CA VAL A 51 -1.34 -2.22 5.40
C VAL A 51 -0.56 -1.07 6.02
N PHE A 52 0.37 -1.40 6.90
CA PHE A 52 1.19 -0.39 7.56
C PHE A 52 2.31 0.11 6.63
N VAL A 53 2.56 1.42 6.65
CA VAL A 53 3.72 2.03 5.98
C VAL A 53 4.86 2.12 6.96
N TYR A 54 5.99 1.49 6.65
CA TYR A 54 7.19 1.59 7.47
C TYR A 54 7.97 2.86 7.18
N ASP A 55 8.18 3.16 5.90
CA ASP A 55 9.02 4.27 5.51
C ASP A 55 8.71 4.77 4.10
N PHE A 56 9.13 6.00 3.82
CA PHE A 56 9.08 6.64 2.52
C PHE A 56 10.38 7.38 2.29
N PHE A 57 11.05 7.08 1.18
CA PHE A 57 12.34 7.70 0.87
C PHE A 57 12.48 8.03 -0.62
N LYS A 58 13.46 8.90 -0.89
CA LYS A 58 13.81 9.37 -2.23
C LYS A 58 15.27 9.03 -2.47
N GLU A 59 15.58 8.55 -3.66
CA GLU A 59 16.95 8.21 -4.01
C GLU A 59 17.26 8.60 -5.44
N GLU A 60 18.46 9.15 -5.65
CA GLU A 60 18.93 9.50 -6.98
C GLU A 60 19.50 8.27 -7.68
N PHE A 61 19.00 7.99 -8.88
CA PHE A 61 19.48 6.89 -9.70
C PHE A 61 19.68 7.38 -11.13
N SER A 62 20.90 7.27 -11.64
CA SER A 62 21.27 7.72 -12.99
C SER A 62 20.86 9.18 -13.28
N GLY A 63 21.04 10.07 -12.29
CA GLY A 63 20.71 11.50 -12.42
C GLY A 63 19.23 11.85 -12.30
N ALA A 64 18.38 10.93 -11.81
CA ALA A 64 16.97 11.18 -11.57
C ALA A 64 16.52 10.69 -10.20
N THR A 65 15.74 11.52 -9.50
CA THR A 65 15.12 11.15 -8.22
C THR A 65 14.00 10.13 -8.42
N ARG A 66 14.08 9.02 -7.70
CA ARG A 66 13.04 7.98 -7.60
C ARG A 66 12.41 8.04 -6.21
N HIS A 67 11.13 7.68 -6.16
CA HIS A 67 10.34 7.70 -4.92
C HIS A 67 9.95 6.28 -4.56
N PHE A 68 10.19 5.92 -3.30
CA PHE A 68 9.97 4.59 -2.75
C PHE A 68 9.09 4.66 -1.51
N LEU A 69 8.23 3.67 -1.36
CA LEU A 69 7.39 3.45 -0.19
C LEU A 69 7.58 2.01 0.27
N ILE A 70 8.00 1.84 1.52
CA ILE A 70 8.14 0.54 2.16
C ILE A 70 6.89 0.26 2.98
N GLU A 71 6.19 -0.80 2.62
CA GLU A 71 4.94 -1.21 3.25
C GLU A 71 5.03 -2.63 3.81
N GLU A 72 4.08 -2.97 4.66
CA GLU A 72 3.83 -4.35 5.09
C GLU A 72 3.64 -5.27 3.89
N PHE A 73 4.40 -6.37 3.90
CA PHE A 73 4.17 -7.45 2.95
C PHE A 73 3.06 -8.35 3.48
N VAL A 74 1.91 -8.31 2.82
CA VAL A 74 0.80 -9.22 3.09
C VAL A 74 0.96 -10.46 2.20
N ASP A 75 1.30 -11.58 2.81
CA ASP A 75 1.35 -12.87 2.11
C ASP A 75 -0.07 -13.42 1.90
N GLY A 76 -0.64 -13.12 0.74
CA GLY A 76 -2.02 -13.47 0.44
C GLY A 76 -2.42 -13.20 -1.01
N SER A 77 -3.70 -13.41 -1.30
CA SER A 77 -4.30 -13.10 -2.61
C SER A 77 -5.16 -11.84 -2.52
N SER A 78 -5.23 -11.07 -3.61
CA SER A 78 -6.17 -9.96 -3.69
C SER A 78 -7.62 -10.48 -3.78
N LEU A 79 -8.58 -9.66 -3.40
CA LEU A 79 -10.00 -9.99 -3.59
C LEU A 79 -10.35 -10.17 -5.08
N ASP A 80 -9.70 -9.41 -5.98
CA ASP A 80 -9.86 -9.56 -7.44
C ASP A 80 -9.44 -10.96 -7.90
N ASP A 81 -8.32 -11.47 -7.41
CA ASP A 81 -7.86 -12.84 -7.72
C ASP A 81 -8.85 -13.91 -7.23
N LEU A 82 -9.40 -13.73 -6.02
CA LEU A 82 -10.39 -14.66 -5.46
C LEU A 82 -11.68 -14.67 -6.27
N ILE A 83 -12.15 -13.49 -6.69
CA ILE A 83 -13.35 -13.33 -7.52
C ILE A 83 -13.12 -13.95 -8.90
N ARG A 84 -11.99 -13.68 -9.56
CA ARG A 84 -11.66 -14.26 -10.87
C ARG A 84 -11.61 -15.78 -10.86
N LYS A 85 -11.10 -16.37 -9.78
CA LYS A 85 -11.05 -17.83 -9.59
C LYS A 85 -12.41 -18.43 -9.23
N LYS A 86 -13.48 -17.62 -9.13
CA LYS A 86 -14.82 -18.02 -8.64
C LYS A 86 -14.77 -18.76 -7.30
N ASN A 87 -13.81 -18.40 -6.46
CA ASN A 87 -13.51 -19.12 -5.22
C ASN A 87 -13.89 -18.28 -4.00
N ILE A 88 -15.14 -17.83 -3.94
CA ILE A 88 -15.66 -17.06 -2.82
C ILE A 88 -17.11 -17.45 -2.51
N SER A 89 -17.35 -17.97 -1.31
CA SER A 89 -18.70 -18.23 -0.82
C SER A 89 -19.35 -16.93 -0.30
N ALA A 90 -20.67 -16.92 -0.14
CA ALA A 90 -21.38 -15.77 0.42
C ALA A 90 -20.90 -15.45 1.85
N GLU A 91 -20.67 -16.47 2.67
CA GLU A 91 -20.16 -16.34 4.03
C GLU A 91 -18.78 -15.69 4.03
N LYS A 92 -17.90 -16.12 3.12
CA LYS A 92 -16.55 -15.54 3.01
C LYS A 92 -16.60 -14.10 2.54
N ALA A 93 -17.49 -13.78 1.59
CA ALA A 93 -17.70 -12.41 1.14
C ALA A 93 -18.18 -11.49 2.28
N LEU A 94 -19.16 -11.94 3.07
CA LEU A 94 -19.64 -11.20 4.25
C LEU A 94 -18.53 -10.99 5.28
N GLN A 95 -17.70 -12.00 5.53
CA GLN A 95 -16.54 -11.87 6.42
C GLN A 95 -15.59 -10.80 5.91
N ILE A 96 -15.19 -10.85 4.63
CA ILE A 96 -14.27 -9.87 4.04
C ILE A 96 -14.85 -8.45 4.11
N CYS A 97 -16.12 -8.27 3.76
CA CYS A 97 -16.80 -6.98 3.86
C CYS A 97 -16.74 -6.41 5.27
N ARG A 98 -17.00 -7.23 6.29
CA ARG A 98 -16.91 -6.79 7.69
C ARG A 98 -15.50 -6.32 8.04
N GLU A 99 -14.47 -7.11 7.71
CA GLU A 99 -13.07 -6.78 8.00
C GLU A 99 -12.61 -5.50 7.28
N VAL A 100 -13.05 -5.31 6.03
CA VAL A 100 -12.80 -4.07 5.27
C VAL A 100 -13.46 -2.87 5.95
N LEU A 101 -14.72 -3.00 6.40
CA LEU A 101 -15.43 -1.92 7.08
C LEU A 101 -14.77 -1.53 8.41
N ILE A 102 -14.25 -2.49 9.17
CA ILE A 102 -13.47 -2.21 10.40
C ILE A 102 -12.21 -1.40 10.05
N GLY A 103 -11.48 -1.78 8.99
CA GLY A 103 -10.34 -1.00 8.51
C GLY A 103 -10.75 0.43 8.10
N LEU A 104 -11.79 0.57 7.28
CA LEU A 104 -12.28 1.88 6.85
C LEU A 104 -12.74 2.74 8.04
N GLU A 105 -13.38 2.17 9.05
CA GLU A 105 -13.74 2.88 10.27
C GLU A 105 -12.50 3.46 10.96
N ALA A 106 -11.42 2.68 11.08
CA ALA A 106 -10.16 3.15 11.67
C ALA A 106 -9.54 4.29 10.86
N ALA A 107 -9.58 4.22 9.53
CA ALA A 107 -9.12 5.32 8.65
C ALA A 107 -9.98 6.58 8.83
N HIS A 108 -11.31 6.43 8.85
CA HIS A 108 -12.25 7.55 9.02
C HIS A 108 -12.09 8.23 10.38
N LYS A 109 -11.83 7.48 11.46
CA LYS A 109 -11.51 8.04 12.80
C LYS A 109 -10.27 8.93 12.80
N GLN A 110 -9.36 8.73 11.83
CA GLN A 110 -8.17 9.55 11.61
C GLN A 110 -8.37 10.64 10.55
N GLY A 111 -9.61 10.86 10.08
CA GLY A 111 -9.94 11.84 9.04
C GLY A 111 -9.47 11.45 7.64
N VAL A 112 -9.12 10.18 7.43
CA VAL A 112 -8.63 9.68 6.14
C VAL A 112 -9.76 8.97 5.41
N VAL A 113 -10.06 9.42 4.19
CA VAL A 113 -11.04 8.79 3.28
C VAL A 113 -10.30 7.96 2.24
N HIS A 114 -10.62 6.68 2.14
CA HIS A 114 -10.09 5.80 1.08
C HIS A 114 -10.76 6.16 -0.26
N ARG A 115 -9.96 6.42 -1.30
CA ARG A 115 -10.41 6.86 -2.64
C ARG A 115 -9.68 6.12 -3.74
#